data_AF-A0AAJ2A4T0-F1
#
_entry.id   AF-A0AAJ2A4T0-F1
#
_cell.length_a   1.000
_cell.length_b   1.000
_cell.length_c   1.000
_cell.angle_alpha   90.00
_cell.angle_beta   90.00
_cell.angle_gamma   90.00
#
_symmetry.space_group_name_H-M   'P 1'
#
loop_
_entity.id
_entity.type
_entity.pdbx_description
1 polymer ?
#
loop_
_entity_poly.entity_id
_entity_poly.type
_entity_poly.pdbx_seq_one_letter_code
_entity_poly.pdbx_strand_id
1 'polypeptide(L)'
;MFQAIDLSSLRAPRINHQHVGARAREVAFTPEVAAMLASDAVVAIGVSGGKDSVACALAVARHLDLIGHKGPRILVHSDLGRVEWKDSGPACERLAAKLGWELLTVKRQAGDMLVMVTFAV
;
A
#
# COMPACT_ATOMS: atom_id res chain seq x y z
N MET A 1 42.55 -27.34 -13.70
CA MET A 1 42.46 -27.20 -12.22
C MET A 1 41.68 -25.93 -11.94
N PHE A 2 40.38 -26.02 -11.71
CA PHE A 2 39.52 -24.87 -11.33
C PHE A 2 39.03 -25.15 -9.91
N GLN A 3 39.54 -24.42 -8.91
CA GLN A 3 38.98 -24.49 -7.56
C GLN A 3 37.74 -23.59 -7.51
N ALA A 4 36.58 -24.21 -7.30
CA ALA A 4 35.37 -23.47 -6.96
C ALA A 4 35.57 -22.83 -5.59
N ILE A 5 35.39 -21.51 -5.50
CA ILE A 5 35.37 -20.78 -4.24
C ILE A 5 34.08 -21.17 -3.52
N ASP A 6 34.20 -21.73 -2.31
CA ASP A 6 33.05 -22.03 -1.46
C ASP A 6 32.60 -20.76 -0.71
N LEU A 7 31.47 -20.18 -1.13
CA LEU A 7 30.85 -19.01 -0.49
C LEU A 7 29.95 -19.40 0.69
N SER A 8 29.95 -20.65 1.16
CA SER A 8 29.15 -21.08 2.32
C SER A 8 29.43 -20.25 3.59
N SER A 9 30.67 -19.76 3.73
CA SER A 9 31.14 -18.90 4.82
C SER A 9 30.61 -17.46 4.78
N LEU A 10 30.07 -17.00 3.64
CA LEU A 10 29.43 -15.68 3.51
C LEU A 10 27.97 -15.68 3.97
N ARG A 11 27.43 -16.84 4.37
CA ARG A 11 26.14 -16.91 5.07
C ARG A 11 26.33 -16.41 6.50
N ALA A 12 26.32 -15.09 6.66
CA ALA A 12 26.21 -14.47 7.97
C ALA A 12 25.03 -15.11 8.73
N PRO A 13 25.15 -15.34 10.05
CA PRO A 13 24.04 -15.83 10.85
C PRO A 13 22.85 -14.89 10.65
N ARG A 14 21.69 -15.47 10.28
CA ARG A 14 20.43 -14.71 10.24
C ARG A 14 20.26 -14.09 11.62
N ILE A 15 20.45 -12.77 11.72
CA ILE A 15 20.18 -12.06 12.96
C ILE A 15 18.71 -12.33 13.24
N ASN A 16 18.46 -13.11 14.28
CA ASN A 16 17.13 -13.42 14.73
C ASN A 16 16.61 -12.12 15.35
N HIS A 17 16.02 -11.25 14.52
CA HIS A 17 15.23 -10.13 15.01
C HIS A 17 14.04 -10.76 15.72
N GLN A 18 14.23 -11.15 16.99
CA GLN A 18 13.14 -11.37 17.92
C GLN A 18 12.29 -10.12 17.80
N HIS A 19 11.09 -10.29 17.23
CA HIS A 19 10.17 -9.21 16.99
C HIS A 19 9.75 -8.73 18.38
N VAL A 20 10.48 -7.75 18.92
CA VAL A 20 10.10 -6.99 20.11
C VAL A 20 8.63 -6.66 19.90
N GLY A 21 7.77 -7.20 20.77
CA GLY A 21 6.34 -7.40 20.52
C GLY A 21 5.76 -6.28 19.65
N ALA A 22 5.32 -6.63 18.44
CA ALA A 22 4.90 -5.64 17.46
C ALA A 22 3.94 -4.66 18.13
N ARG A 23 4.33 -3.38 18.25
CA ARG A 23 3.38 -2.34 18.64
C ARG A 23 2.14 -2.52 17.79
N ALA A 24 0.98 -2.53 18.43
CA ALA A 24 -0.30 -2.64 17.73
C ALA A 24 -0.31 -1.57 16.63
N ARG A 25 -0.35 -2.01 15.37
CA ARG A 25 -0.44 -1.13 14.20
C ARG A 25 -1.88 -0.66 14.11
N GLU A 26 -2.30 0.10 15.11
CA GLU A 26 -3.66 0.62 15.27
C GLU A 26 -3.92 1.67 14.20
N VAL A 27 -5.14 1.66 13.69
CA VAL A 27 -5.62 2.65 12.74
C VAL A 27 -6.21 3.79 13.58
N ALA A 28 -5.67 4.99 13.42
CA ALA A 28 -6.23 6.17 14.03
C ALA A 28 -7.45 6.66 13.23
N PHE A 29 -8.55 6.96 13.91
CA PHE A 29 -9.76 7.51 13.32
C PHE A 29 -10.51 8.37 14.35
N THR A 30 -11.39 9.27 13.87
CA THR A 30 -12.22 10.12 14.73
C THR A 30 -13.55 9.42 15.08
N PRO A 31 -14.32 9.92 16.06
CA PRO A 31 -15.64 9.37 16.39
C PRO A 31 -16.61 9.34 15.19
N GLU A 32 -16.53 10.33 14.31
CA GLU A 32 -17.38 10.41 13.11
C GLU A 32 -17.05 9.27 12.14
N VAL A 33 -15.76 8.98 11.93
CA VAL A 33 -15.33 7.84 11.12
C VAL A 33 -15.74 6.53 11.78
N ALA A 34 -15.64 6.42 13.11
CA ALA A 34 -16.11 5.24 13.83
C ALA A 34 -17.62 4.98 13.61
N ALA A 35 -18.43 6.04 13.63
CA ALA A 35 -19.85 5.96 13.36
C ALA A 35 -20.15 5.53 11.91
N MET A 36 -19.38 6.02 10.94
CA MET A 36 -19.49 5.58 9.54
C MET A 36 -19.06 4.12 9.34
N LEU A 37 -18.01 3.67 10.03
CA LEU A 37 -17.59 2.27 9.98
C LEU A 37 -18.63 1.33 10.58
N ALA A 38 -19.30 1.76 11.65
CA ALA A 38 -20.39 1.01 12.29
C ALA A 38 -21.65 0.91 11.42
N SER A 39 -21.84 1.81 10.45
CA SER A 39 -22.93 1.75 9.47
C SER A 39 -22.53 1.05 8.16
N ASP A 40 -21.41 0.33 8.15
CA ASP A 40 -20.89 -0.37 6.97
C ASP A 40 -20.66 0.56 5.75
N ALA A 41 -20.26 1.81 6.00
CA ALA A 41 -19.92 2.75 4.95
C ALA A 41 -18.75 2.26 4.07
N VAL A 42 -18.68 2.74 2.83
CA VAL A 42 -17.58 2.41 1.92
C VAL A 42 -16.25 2.91 2.48
N VAL A 43 -15.23 2.04 2.48
CA VAL A 43 -13.85 2.39 2.85
C VAL A 43 -12.97 2.41 1.61
N ALA A 44 -12.49 3.59 1.25
CA ALA A 44 -11.57 3.80 0.14
C ALA A 44 -10.18 4.18 0.67
N ILE A 45 -9.13 3.48 0.21
CA ILE A 45 -7.74 3.72 0.64
C ILE A 45 -6.89 4.15 -0.54
N GLY A 46 -6.29 5.33 -0.44
CA GLY A 46 -5.29 5.80 -1.41
C GLY A 46 -4.00 4.98 -1.32
N VAL A 47 -3.53 4.44 -2.45
CA VAL A 47 -2.30 3.64 -2.56
C VAL A 47 -1.39 4.17 -3.67
N SER A 48 -0.09 4.25 -3.38
CA SER A 48 0.93 4.82 -4.29
C SER A 48 1.92 3.80 -4.85
N GLY A 49 1.79 2.53 -4.44
CA GLY A 49 2.80 1.49 -4.64
C GLY A 49 3.97 1.57 -3.66
N GLY A 50 4.03 2.63 -2.84
CA GLY A 50 5.00 2.80 -1.77
C GLY A 50 4.69 1.96 -0.53
N LYS A 51 5.74 1.63 0.23
CA LYS A 51 5.69 0.73 1.40
C LYS A 51 4.76 1.25 2.50
N ASP A 52 4.71 2.56 2.69
CA ASP A 52 3.91 3.18 3.76
C ASP A 52 2.41 3.05 3.46
N SER A 53 2.01 3.30 2.20
CA SER A 53 0.62 3.10 1.77
C SER A 53 0.19 1.64 1.85
N VAL A 54 1.11 0.71 1.55
CA VAL A 54 0.89 -0.75 1.73
C VAL A 54 0.70 -1.09 3.20
N ALA A 55 1.54 -0.56 4.09
CA ALA A 55 1.43 -0.80 5.53
C ALA A 55 0.10 -0.27 6.10
N CYS A 56 -0.31 0.91 5.66
CA CYS A 56 -1.60 1.51 6.00
C CYS A 56 -2.77 0.63 5.54
N ALA A 57 -2.82 0.24 4.25
CA ALA A 57 -3.88 -0.60 3.71
C ALA A 57 -3.98 -1.96 4.44
N LEU A 58 -2.84 -2.58 4.75
CA LEU A 58 -2.81 -3.83 5.52
C LEU A 58 -3.31 -3.63 6.96
N ALA A 59 -3.02 -2.49 7.59
CA ALA A 59 -3.50 -2.18 8.93
C ALA A 59 -5.01 -1.94 8.95
N VAL A 60 -5.52 -1.16 7.99
CA VAL A 60 -6.96 -0.94 7.81
C VAL A 60 -7.68 -2.23 7.51
N ALA A 61 -7.18 -3.07 6.60
CA ALA A 61 -7.80 -4.36 6.30
C ALA A 61 -7.99 -5.21 7.56
N ARG A 62 -6.93 -5.36 8.38
CA ARG A 62 -7.03 -6.08 9.66
C ARG A 62 -8.01 -5.41 10.62
N HIS A 63 -8.01 -4.08 10.71
CA HIS A 63 -8.95 -3.37 11.59
C HIS A 63 -10.41 -3.60 11.17
N LEU A 64 -10.71 -3.51 9.88
CA LEU A 64 -12.06 -3.76 9.34
C LEU A 64 -12.52 -5.20 9.61
N ASP A 65 -11.63 -6.18 9.48
CA ASP A 65 -11.92 -7.57 9.82
C ASP A 65 -12.20 -7.74 11.33
N LEU A 66 -11.40 -7.09 12.18
CA LEU A 66 -11.54 -7.15 13.64
C LEU A 66 -12.88 -6.56 14.13
N ILE A 67 -13.35 -5.48 13.52
CA ILE A 67 -14.65 -4.87 13.88
C ILE A 67 -15.83 -5.53 13.15
N GLY A 68 -15.59 -6.51 12.28
CA GLY A 68 -16.63 -7.21 11.53
C GLY A 68 -17.30 -6.36 10.45
N HIS A 69 -16.61 -5.37 9.91
CA HIS A 69 -17.13 -4.46 8.88
C HIS A 69 -17.47 -5.21 7.58
N LYS A 70 -18.69 -5.01 7.09
CA LYS A 70 -19.26 -5.66 5.89
C LYS A 70 -19.40 -4.74 4.69
N GLY A 71 -19.10 -3.45 4.86
CA GLY A 71 -19.15 -2.47 3.80
C GLY A 71 -18.13 -2.73 2.68
N PRO A 72 -18.32 -2.13 1.49
CA PRO A 72 -17.38 -2.23 0.38
C PRO A 72 -16.01 -1.66 0.74
N ARG A 73 -14.96 -2.32 0.25
CA ARG A 73 -13.55 -1.96 0.51
C ARG A 73 -12.83 -1.84 -0.82
N ILE A 74 -12.27 -0.67 -1.10
CA ILE A 74 -11.61 -0.39 -2.37
C ILE A 74 -10.25 0.27 -2.17
N LEU A 75 -9.32 -0.03 -3.06
CA LEU A 75 -8.07 0.69 -3.20
C LEU A 75 -8.21 1.71 -4.33
N VAL A 76 -7.65 2.90 -4.13
CA VAL A 76 -7.63 3.96 -5.15
C VAL A 76 -6.19 4.33 -5.43
N HIS A 77 -5.76 4.19 -6.68
CA HIS A 77 -4.43 4.54 -7.12
C HIS A 77 -4.50 5.69 -8.11
N SER A 78 -3.76 6.76 -7.82
CA SER A 78 -3.60 7.88 -8.76
C SER A 78 -2.39 7.62 -9.64
N ASP A 79 -2.63 7.29 -10.91
CA ASP A 79 -1.58 7.10 -11.91
C ASP A 79 -1.05 8.48 -12.32
N LEU A 80 0.23 8.72 -12.03
CA LEU A 80 0.89 10.00 -12.27
C LEU A 80 1.51 10.09 -13.66
N GLY A 81 1.35 9.06 -14.50
CA GLY A 81 1.92 8.99 -15.84
C GLY A 81 3.44 8.87 -15.79
N ARG A 82 4.14 9.73 -16.54
CA ARG A 82 5.59 9.59 -16.79
C ARG A 82 6.47 9.75 -15.55
N VAL A 83 6.00 10.48 -14.54
CA VAL A 83 6.75 10.71 -13.30
C VAL A 83 6.62 9.55 -12.32
N GLU A 84 5.72 8.60 -12.61
CA GLU A 84 5.53 7.47 -11.75
C GLU A 84 6.65 6.45 -11.92
N TRP A 85 7.03 5.82 -10.80
CA TRP A 85 7.92 4.67 -10.85
C TRP A 85 7.22 3.53 -11.58
N LYS A 86 7.93 2.88 -12.51
CA LYS A 86 7.40 1.76 -13.32
C LYS A 86 6.74 0.66 -12.48
N ASP A 87 7.22 0.46 -11.25
CA ASP A 87 6.74 -0.57 -10.34
C ASP A 87 5.59 -0.14 -9.43
N SER A 88 5.20 1.14 -9.40
CA SER A 88 4.15 1.63 -8.51
C SER A 88 2.78 1.02 -8.84
N GLY A 89 2.31 1.14 -10.08
CA GLY A 89 1.09 0.48 -10.56
C GLY A 89 1.08 -1.04 -10.29
N PRO A 90 2.08 -1.81 -10.75
CA PRO A 90 2.18 -3.25 -10.45
C PRO A 90 2.21 -3.58 -8.96
N ALA A 91 2.78 -2.71 -8.11
CA ALA A 91 2.75 -2.89 -6.66
C ALA A 91 1.33 -2.71 -6.08
N CYS A 92 0.57 -1.73 -6.57
CA CYS A 92 -0.84 -1.54 -6.22
C CYS A 92 -1.68 -2.76 -6.63
N GLU A 93 -1.47 -3.29 -7.83
CA GLU A 93 -2.18 -4.50 -8.32
C GLU A 93 -1.90 -5.72 -7.44
N ARG A 94 -0.63 -5.96 -7.08
CA ARG A 94 -0.27 -7.05 -6.14
C ARG A 94 -0.90 -6.88 -4.77
N LEU A 95 -1.01 -5.64 -4.27
CA LEU A 95 -1.67 -5.35 -3.02
C LEU A 95 -3.17 -5.64 -3.11
N ALA A 96 -3.83 -5.21 -4.18
CA ALA A 96 -5.25 -5.45 -4.43
C ALA A 96 -5.55 -6.95 -4.49
N ALA A 97 -4.77 -7.71 -5.27
CA ALA A 97 -4.87 -9.16 -5.35
C ALA A 97 -4.67 -9.85 -3.99
N LYS A 98 -3.72 -9.35 -3.19
CA LYS A 98 -3.45 -9.87 -1.85
C LYS A 98 -4.59 -9.63 -0.86
N LEU A 99 -5.26 -8.47 -0.96
CA LEU A 99 -6.39 -8.12 -0.10
C LEU A 99 -7.72 -8.68 -0.62
N GLY A 100 -7.79 -9.06 -1.89
CA GLY A 100 -9.03 -9.41 -2.57
C GLY A 100 -9.96 -8.21 -2.77
N TRP A 101 -9.40 -7.00 -2.85
CA TRP A 101 -10.17 -5.75 -2.99
C TRP A 101 -10.05 -5.21 -4.42
N GLU A 102 -11.07 -4.47 -4.86
CA GLU A 102 -11.04 -3.77 -6.14
C GLU A 102 -9.99 -2.65 -6.12
N LEU A 103 -9.27 -2.47 -7.23
CA LEU A 103 -8.34 -1.37 -7.45
C LEU A 103 -8.89 -0.42 -8.51
N LEU A 104 -9.26 0.79 -8.07
CA LEU A 104 -9.61 1.88 -8.97
C LEU A 104 -8.36 2.69 -9.29
N THR A 105 -7.89 2.59 -10.54
CA THR A 105 -6.81 3.45 -11.03
C THR A 105 -7.39 4.69 -11.70
N VAL A 106 -7.17 5.85 -11.11
CA VAL A 106 -7.60 7.14 -11.64
C VAL A 106 -6.46 7.82 -12.36
N LYS A 107 -6.75 8.38 -13.54
CA LYS A 107 -5.81 9.17 -14.33
C LYS A 107 -6.31 10.59 -14.43
N ARG A 108 -5.39 11.55 -14.33
CA ARG A 108 -5.74 12.96 -14.52
C ARG A 108 -6.10 13.20 -15.99
N GLN A 109 -7.26 13.81 -16.24
CA GLN A 109 -7.71 14.11 -17.61
C GLN A 109 -6.84 15.16 -18.31
N ALA A 110 -6.25 16.10 -17.57
CA ALA A 110 -5.37 17.16 -18.07
C ALA A 110 -3.90 16.71 -18.28
N GLY A 111 -3.67 15.43 -18.60
CA GLY A 111 -2.32 14.86 -18.75
C GLY A 111 -1.61 14.56 -17.43
N ASP A 112 -0.34 14.18 -17.50
CA ASP A 112 0.48 13.81 -16.34
C ASP A 112 0.86 15.00 -15.44
N MET A 113 1.58 14.74 -14.34
CA MET A 113 2.00 15.78 -13.39
C MET A 113 2.89 16.87 -14.01
N LEU A 114 3.56 16.59 -15.14
CA LEU A 114 4.48 17.53 -15.79
C LEU A 114 3.78 18.42 -16.83
N VAL A 115 2.60 18.03 -17.31
CA VAL A 115 1.82 18.82 -18.28
C VAL A 115 1.40 20.19 -17.72
N MET A 116 1.52 20.43 -16.42
CA MET A 116 1.18 21.71 -15.78
C MET A 116 2.39 22.56 -15.37
N VAL A 117 3.48 22.53 -16.14
CA VAL A 117 4.57 23.52 -16.03
C VAL A 117 4.77 24.20 -17.38
N THR A 118 3.73 24.86 -17.89
CA THR A 118 3.93 25.96 -18.84
C THR A 118 3.78 27.24 -18.04
N PHE A 119 4.90 27.82 -17.63
CA PHE A 119 4.93 29.24 -17.30
C PHE A 119 4.45 29.97 -18.56
N ALA A 120 3.29 30.60 -18.48
CA ALA A 120 3.00 31.71 -19.38
C ALA A 120 4.13 32.72 -19.16
N VAL A 121 4.83 33.03 -20.26
CA VAL A 121 6.00 33.89 -20.34
C VAL A 121 5.78 35.22 -19.63
#